data_AF-A0A924QWC6-F1
#
_entry.id   AF-A0A924QWC6-F1
#
_cell.length_a   1.000
_cell.length_b   1.000
_cell.length_c   1.000
_cell.angle_alpha   90.00
_cell.angle_beta   90.00
_cell.angle_gamma   90.00
#
_symmetry.space_group_name_H-M   'P 1'
#
loop_
_entity.id
_entity.type
_entity.pdbx_description
1 polymer ?
#
loop_
_entity_poly.entity_id
_entity_poly.type
_entity_poly.pdbx_seq_one_letter_code
_entity_poly.pdbx_strand_id
1 'polypeptide(L)'
;MKYSKIQNFINGSFVDASSTKTIPVISPIDGTVLSEMVCSTSADLDVAVAAAKAAFPAWSKTPIKERVQVFFRYKYLLEKHLQELSELCSEENGKIYSESVAEIEKCIELTEFATSLPQLVTGEVLEVSRGVECRT
;
A
#
# COMPACT_ATOMS: atom_id res chain seq x y z
N MET A 1 23.73 -6.80 3.35
CA MET A 1 22.28 -6.75 3.06
C MET A 1 22.11 -5.95 1.79
N LYS A 2 21.26 -6.40 0.87
CA LYS A 2 21.04 -5.75 -0.42
C LYS A 2 20.19 -4.48 -0.31
N TYR A 3 19.22 -4.49 0.62
CA TYR A 3 18.28 -3.40 0.84
C TYR A 3 18.43 -2.81 2.25
N SER A 4 17.97 -1.57 2.41
CA SER A 4 17.90 -0.90 3.71
C SER A 4 16.94 -1.61 4.65
N LYS A 5 17.19 -1.47 5.96
CA LYS A 5 16.31 -1.98 7.03
C LYS A 5 14.88 -1.50 6.83
N ILE A 6 13.92 -2.43 6.92
CA ILE A 6 12.50 -2.15 6.74
C ILE A 6 11.97 -1.44 7.99
N GLN A 7 11.37 -0.26 7.77
CA GLN A 7 10.75 0.57 8.80
C GLN A 7 9.22 0.54 8.65
N ASN A 8 8.51 0.88 9.73
CA ASN A 8 7.07 1.09 9.64
C ASN A 8 6.80 2.36 8.83
N PHE A 9 5.72 2.39 8.05
CA PHE A 9 5.25 3.61 7.39
C PHE A 9 3.96 4.10 8.06
N ILE A 10 4.07 5.10 8.93
CA ILE A 10 2.96 5.61 9.74
C ILE A 10 2.84 7.12 9.52
N ASN A 11 1.60 7.57 9.34
CA ASN A 11 1.27 8.99 9.18
C ASN A 11 2.07 9.72 8.08
N GLY A 12 2.32 9.04 6.96
CA GLY A 12 3.04 9.61 5.81
C GLY A 12 4.57 9.62 5.92
N SER A 13 5.14 8.95 6.93
CA SER A 13 6.60 8.91 7.14
C SER A 13 7.09 7.52 7.55
N PHE A 14 8.34 7.21 7.22
CA PHE A 14 9.03 6.05 7.78
C PHE A 14 9.38 6.32 9.24
N VAL A 15 9.01 5.40 10.13
CA VAL A 15 9.25 5.48 11.57
C VAL A 15 9.91 4.20 12.07
N ASP A 16 10.85 4.37 12.99
CA ASP A 16 11.45 3.24 13.68
C ASP A 16 10.44 2.59 14.62
N ALA A 17 10.50 1.27 14.75
CA ALA A 17 9.74 0.56 15.76
C ALA A 17 10.33 0.83 17.15
N SER A 18 9.47 0.82 18.17
CA SER A 18 9.86 0.88 19.59
C SER A 18 10.76 -0.27 20.04
N SER A 19 10.75 -1.38 19.30
CA SER A 19 11.57 -2.57 19.55
C SER A 19 12.89 -2.54 18.77
N THR A 20 13.95 -3.06 19.40
CA THR A 20 15.23 -3.33 18.73
C THR A 20 15.30 -4.72 18.09
N LYS A 21 14.30 -5.58 18.34
CA LYS A 21 14.27 -6.93 17.78
C LYS A 21 13.99 -6.87 16.28
N THR A 22 14.82 -7.57 15.50
CA THR A 22 14.68 -7.68 14.05
C THR A 22 14.55 -9.14 13.62
N ILE A 23 13.99 -9.35 12.42
CA ILE A 23 13.94 -10.62 11.70
C ILE A 23 14.69 -10.43 10.38
N PRO A 24 15.67 -11.28 10.04
CA PRO A 24 16.30 -11.19 8.73
C PRO A 24 15.31 -11.60 7.64
N VAL A 25 15.26 -10.82 6.56
CA VAL A 25 14.58 -11.20 5.32
C VAL A 25 15.58 -11.95 4.48
N ILE A 26 15.34 -13.24 4.27
CA ILE A 26 16.28 -14.16 3.62
C ILE A 26 15.70 -14.55 2.26
N SER A 27 16.52 -14.43 1.21
CA SER A 27 16.22 -14.91 -0.13
C SER A 27 16.07 -16.44 -0.12
N PRO A 28 14.91 -16.99 -0.53
CA PRO A 28 14.76 -18.44 -0.67
C PRO A 28 15.59 -19.03 -1.83
N ILE A 29 16.09 -18.19 -2.74
CA ILE A 29 16.81 -18.60 -3.95
C ILE A 29 18.23 -19.09 -3.60
N ASP A 30 18.92 -18.37 -2.73
CA ASP A 30 20.35 -18.57 -2.44
C ASP A 30 20.71 -18.45 -0.95
N GLY A 31 19.74 -18.16 -0.08
CA GLY A 31 19.93 -18.00 1.36
C GLY A 31 20.58 -16.67 1.76
N THR A 32 20.74 -15.71 0.84
CA THR A 32 21.32 -14.41 1.17
C THR A 32 20.38 -13.55 2.02
N VAL A 33 20.95 -12.74 2.92
CA VAL A 33 20.18 -11.78 3.72
C VAL A 33 19.91 -10.53 2.89
N LEU A 34 18.66 -10.37 2.46
CA LEU A 34 18.18 -9.26 1.65
C LEU A 34 18.05 -7.97 2.46
N SER A 35 17.38 -8.05 3.62
CA SER A 35 17.13 -6.93 4.53
C SER A 35 16.89 -7.43 5.96
N GLU A 36 16.54 -6.52 6.87
CA GLU A 36 16.07 -6.78 8.22
C GLU A 36 14.73 -6.07 8.44
N MET A 37 13.74 -6.81 8.95
CA MET A 37 12.43 -6.31 9.33
C MET A 37 12.36 -6.10 10.85
N VAL A 38 11.89 -4.93 11.28
CA VAL A 38 11.63 -4.68 12.70
C VAL A 38 10.42 -5.47 13.21
N CYS A 39 10.54 -6.05 14.41
CA CYS A 39 9.40 -6.64 15.11
C CYS A 39 8.64 -5.54 15.86
N SER A 40 7.65 -4.95 15.20
CA SER A 40 6.75 -3.96 15.80
C SER A 40 6.04 -4.50 17.04
N THR A 41 5.89 -3.65 18.05
CA THR A 41 5.21 -3.98 19.32
C THR A 41 3.74 -3.56 19.28
N SER A 42 2.99 -3.91 20.32
CA SER A 42 1.63 -3.39 20.52
C SER A 42 1.60 -1.87 20.62
N ALA A 43 2.65 -1.23 21.15
CA ALA A 43 2.74 0.22 21.21
C ALA A 43 2.88 0.86 19.82
N ASP A 44 3.65 0.24 18.92
CA ASP A 44 3.77 0.71 17.53
C ASP A 44 2.42 0.58 16.80
N LEU A 45 1.68 -0.50 17.07
CA LEU A 45 0.32 -0.69 16.56
C LEU A 45 -0.64 0.39 17.09
N ASP A 46 -0.59 0.71 18.38
CA ASP A 46 -1.43 1.76 18.96
C ASP A 46 -1.18 3.13 18.30
N VAL A 47 0.09 3.45 18.00
CA VAL A 47 0.46 4.66 17.26
C VAL A 47 -0.11 4.64 15.84
N ALA A 48 0.00 3.51 15.12
CA ALA A 48 -0.55 3.37 13.77
C ALA A 48 -2.09 3.55 13.76
N VAL A 49 -2.78 2.92 14.71
CA VAL A 49 -4.24 3.00 14.85
C VAL A 49 -4.68 4.41 15.22
N ALA A 50 -3.98 5.07 16.15
CA ALA A 50 -4.28 6.45 16.52
C ALA A 50 -4.13 7.41 15.32
N ALA A 51 -3.07 7.26 14.52
CA ALA A 51 -2.86 8.04 13.30
C ALA A 51 -3.99 7.80 12.27
N ALA A 52 -4.36 6.54 12.03
CA ALA A 52 -5.45 6.20 11.12
C ALA A 52 -6.80 6.78 11.59
N LYS A 53 -7.10 6.69 12.90
CA LYS A 53 -8.31 7.29 13.50
C LYS A 53 -8.33 8.81 13.36
N ALA A 54 -7.17 9.47 13.52
CA ALA A 54 -7.07 10.93 13.36
C ALA A 54 -7.27 11.37 11.90
N ALA A 55 -6.80 10.57 10.93
CA ALA A 55 -6.97 10.86 9.50
C ALA A 55 -8.41 10.61 8.99
N PHE A 56 -9.12 9.64 9.58
CA PHE A 56 -10.42 9.18 9.09
C PHE A 56 -11.50 10.28 8.94
N PRO A 57 -11.68 11.23 9.87
CA PRO A 57 -12.71 12.27 9.72
C PRO A 57 -12.52 13.16 8.49
N ALA A 58 -11.27 13.44 8.10
CA ALA A 58 -10.97 14.20 6.90
C ALA A 58 -11.12 13.31 5.66
N TRP A 59 -10.53 12.11 5.69
CA TRP A 59 -10.53 11.19 4.55
C TRP A 59 -11.93 10.67 4.16
N SER A 60 -12.78 10.39 5.14
CA SER A 60 -14.17 9.94 4.91
C SER A 60 -15.03 11.01 4.24
N LYS A 61 -14.72 12.29 4.47
CA LYS A 61 -15.38 13.44 3.82
C LYS A 61 -14.79 13.78 2.45
N THR A 62 -13.67 13.17 2.07
CA THR A 62 -13.10 13.37 0.74
C THR A 62 -14.07 12.81 -0.32
N PRO A 63 -14.49 13.63 -1.31
CA PRO A 63 -15.36 13.18 -2.40
C PRO A 63 -14.82 11.92 -3.08
N ILE A 64 -15.70 11.00 -3.47
CA ILE A 64 -15.28 9.73 -4.10
C ILE A 64 -14.42 9.99 -5.34
N LYS A 65 -14.77 11.01 -6.14
CA LYS A 65 -13.99 11.42 -7.32
C LYS A 65 -12.54 11.79 -6.99
N GLU A 66 -12.31 12.45 -5.85
CA GLU A 66 -10.97 12.80 -5.38
C GLU A 66 -10.24 11.56 -4.83
N ARG A 67 -10.92 10.69 -4.07
CA ARG A 67 -10.35 9.43 -3.58
C ARG A 67 -9.86 8.53 -4.73
N VAL A 68 -10.60 8.49 -5.83
CA VAL A 68 -10.23 7.74 -7.04
C VAL A 68 -8.92 8.22 -7.67
N GLN A 69 -8.57 9.51 -7.55
CA GLN A 69 -7.30 10.02 -8.09
C GLN A 69 -6.08 9.37 -7.42
N VAL A 70 -6.21 8.95 -6.15
CA VAL A 70 -5.15 8.20 -5.45
C VAL A 70 -4.91 6.85 -6.14
N PHE A 71 -5.97 6.14 -6.53
CA PHE A 71 -5.84 4.86 -7.23
C PHE A 71 -5.30 5.02 -8.65
N PHE A 72 -5.67 6.08 -9.38
CA PHE A 72 -5.03 6.39 -10.67
C PHE A 72 -3.53 6.62 -10.52
N ARG A 73 -3.12 7.39 -9.49
CA ARG A 73 -1.70 7.62 -9.22
C ARG A 73 -0.99 6.32 -8.80
N TYR A 74 -1.63 5.50 -7.98
CA TYR A 74 -1.07 4.23 -7.54
C TYR A 74 -0.89 3.26 -8.71
N LYS A 75 -1.90 3.12 -9.58
CA LYS A 75 -1.80 2.34 -10.83
C LYS A 75 -0.60 2.77 -11.66
N TYR A 76 -0.47 4.07 -11.92
CA TYR A 76 0.66 4.61 -12.68
C TYR A 76 2.01 4.25 -12.05
N LEU A 77 2.11 4.28 -10.71
CA LEU A 77 3.33 3.90 -10.02
C LEU A 77 3.61 2.39 -10.12
N LEU A 78 2.58 1.53 -10.02
CA LEU A 78 2.72 0.09 -10.22
C LEU A 78 3.23 -0.23 -11.63
N GLU A 79 2.64 0.38 -12.67
CA GLU A 79 3.07 0.19 -14.06
C GLU A 79 4.50 0.70 -14.27
N LYS A 80 4.81 1.89 -13.75
CA LYS A 80 6.14 2.51 -13.86
C LYS A 80 7.23 1.66 -13.21
N HIS A 81 6.93 1.03 -12.07
CA HIS A 81 7.87 0.24 -11.27
C HIS A 81 7.67 -1.27 -11.43
N LEU A 82 6.96 -1.72 -12.48
CA LEU A 82 6.59 -3.13 -12.68
C LEU A 82 7.80 -4.06 -12.60
N GLN A 83 8.88 -3.73 -13.30
CA GLN A 83 10.10 -4.53 -13.31
C GLN A 83 10.73 -4.61 -11.91
N GLU A 84 10.96 -3.46 -11.26
CA GLU A 84 11.58 -3.38 -9.93
C GLU A 84 10.77 -4.15 -8.88
N LEU A 85 9.44 -3.99 -8.88
CA LEU A 85 8.55 -4.71 -7.97
C LEU A 85 8.56 -6.23 -8.23
N SER A 86 8.65 -6.65 -9.49
CA SER A 86 8.69 -8.06 -9.86
C SER A 86 10.01 -8.72 -9.47
N GLU A 87 11.13 -8.01 -9.63
CA GLU A 87 12.45 -8.46 -9.17
C GLU A 87 12.47 -8.61 -7.64
N LEU A 88 11.95 -7.61 -6.90
CA LEU A 88 11.82 -7.67 -5.44
C LEU A 88 10.96 -8.84 -4.98
N CYS A 89 9.79 -9.03 -5.59
CA CYS A 89 8.87 -10.11 -5.25
C CYS A 89 9.51 -11.49 -5.48
N SER A 90 10.21 -11.67 -6.61
CA SER A 90 10.92 -12.90 -6.94
C SER A 90 12.03 -13.19 -5.93
N GLU A 91 12.83 -12.19 -5.55
CA GLU A 91 13.91 -12.35 -4.56
C GLU A 91 13.40 -12.68 -3.16
N GLU A 92 12.34 -12.00 -2.72
CA GLU A 92 11.79 -12.19 -1.37
C GLU A 92 11.02 -13.52 -1.22
N ASN A 93 10.31 -13.96 -2.27
CA ASN A 93 9.41 -15.12 -2.21
C ASN A 93 9.96 -16.37 -2.91
N GLY A 94 11.01 -16.24 -3.73
CA GLY A 94 11.61 -17.34 -4.48
C GLY A 94 10.80 -17.83 -5.69
N LYS A 95 9.76 -17.09 -6.11
CA LYS A 95 8.98 -17.40 -7.32
C LYS A 95 9.81 -17.10 -8.58
N ILE A 96 9.51 -17.77 -9.69
CA ILE A 96 10.12 -17.40 -10.97
C ILE A 96 9.69 -15.97 -11.37
N TYR A 97 10.58 -15.23 -12.03
CA TYR A 97 10.34 -13.83 -12.37
C TYR A 97 9.01 -13.61 -13.13
N SER A 98 8.66 -14.50 -14.07
CA SER A 98 7.40 -14.40 -14.82
C SER A 98 6.15 -14.53 -13.95
N GLU A 99 6.20 -15.34 -12.89
CA GLU A 99 5.10 -15.43 -11.92
C GLU A 99 4.99 -14.16 -11.07
N SER A 100 6.14 -13.56 -10.74
CA SER A 100 6.19 -12.30 -10.00
C SER A 100 5.63 -11.15 -10.84
N VAL A 101 5.94 -11.10 -12.14
CA VAL A 101 5.33 -10.14 -13.09
C VAL A 101 3.82 -10.29 -13.12
N ALA A 102 3.32 -11.53 -13.29
CA ALA A 102 1.88 -11.79 -13.31
C ALA A 102 1.18 -11.39 -12.00
N GLU A 103 1.85 -11.52 -10.85
CA GLU A 103 1.34 -11.06 -9.55
C GLU A 103 1.22 -9.53 -9.49
N ILE A 104 2.24 -8.79 -9.94
CA ILE A 104 2.16 -7.32 -9.97
C ILE A 104 1.12 -6.83 -11.00
N GLU A 105 1.01 -7.48 -12.15
CA GLU A 105 -0.07 -7.23 -13.12
C GLU A 105 -1.46 -7.45 -12.49
N LYS A 106 -1.60 -8.47 -11.63
CA LYS A 106 -2.86 -8.67 -10.91
C LYS A 106 -3.14 -7.57 -9.89
N CYS A 107 -2.11 -7.04 -9.22
CA CYS A 107 -2.25 -5.86 -8.37
C CYS A 107 -2.69 -4.61 -9.18
N ILE A 108 -2.18 -4.45 -10.40
CA ILE A 108 -2.60 -3.39 -11.32
C ILE A 108 -4.08 -3.54 -11.67
N GLU A 109 -4.53 -4.73 -12.06
CA GLU A 109 -5.93 -5.01 -12.41
C GLU A 109 -6.89 -4.73 -11.23
N LEU A 110 -6.54 -5.14 -10.02
CA LEU A 110 -7.34 -4.84 -8.82
C LEU A 110 -7.38 -3.33 -8.52
N THR A 111 -6.27 -2.62 -8.78
CA THR A 111 -6.21 -1.16 -8.64
C THR A 111 -7.07 -0.47 -9.70
N GLU A 112 -7.09 -0.97 -10.94
CA GLU A 112 -7.99 -0.49 -12.00
C GLU A 112 -9.45 -0.66 -11.59
N PHE A 113 -9.83 -1.82 -11.05
CA PHE A 113 -11.18 -2.02 -10.54
C PHE A 113 -11.52 -1.01 -9.44
N ALA A 114 -10.59 -0.71 -8.53
CA ALA A 114 -10.80 0.33 -7.51
C ALA A 114 -11.01 1.74 -8.11
N THR A 115 -10.52 2.05 -9.32
CA THR A 115 -10.83 3.33 -9.98
C THR A 115 -12.32 3.45 -10.37
N SER A 116 -13.03 2.32 -10.47
CA SER A 116 -14.47 2.28 -10.78
C SER A 116 -15.38 2.56 -9.57
N LEU A 117 -14.83 2.84 -8.39
CA LEU A 117 -15.57 3.17 -7.16
C LEU A 117 -16.80 4.09 -7.34
N PRO A 118 -16.79 5.15 -8.16
CA PRO A 118 -17.96 6.02 -8.35
C PRO A 118 -19.18 5.29 -8.94
N GLN A 119 -18.96 4.18 -9.67
CA GLN A 119 -20.02 3.36 -10.26
C GLN A 119 -20.53 2.30 -9.29
N LEU A 120 -19.74 1.94 -8.27
CA LEU A 120 -20.07 0.91 -7.29
C LEU A 120 -20.91 1.46 -6.13
N VAL A 121 -20.81 2.76 -5.85
CA VAL A 121 -21.57 3.43 -4.79
C VAL A 121 -22.85 4.01 -5.39
N THR A 122 -23.92 3.20 -5.41
CA THR A 122 -25.24 3.58 -5.91
C THR A 122 -26.21 3.85 -4.74
N GLY A 123 -27.14 4.80 -4.91
CA GLY A 123 -28.20 5.08 -3.93
C GLY A 123 -27.79 5.88 -2.69
N GLU A 124 -26.55 6.40 -2.65
CA GLU A 124 -26.08 7.31 -1.60
C GLU A 124 -26.16 8.77 -2.04
N VAL A 125 -26.35 9.69 -1.08
CA VAL A 125 -26.15 11.12 -1.33
C VAL A 125 -24.65 11.34 -1.50
N LEU A 126 -24.22 11.54 -2.74
CA LEU A 126 -22.82 11.74 -3.06
C LEU A 126 -22.53 13.24 -3.10
N GLU A 127 -21.65 13.70 -2.22
CA GLU A 127 -21.00 14.98 -2.38
C GLU A 127 -20.00 14.87 -3.56
N VAL A 128 -20.40 15.38 -4.72
CA VAL A 128 -19.63 15.27 -5.98
C VAL A 128 -18.59 16.38 -6.13
N SER A 129 -18.76 17.45 -5.36
CA SER A 129 -17.86 18.60 -5.20
C SER A 129 -18.19 19.28 -3.86
N ARG A 130 -17.30 20.09 -3.28
CA ARG A 130 -17.51 20.74 -1.98
C ARG A 130 -18.83 21.53 -1.96
N GLY A 131 -19.77 21.09 -1.13
CA GLY A 131 -21.10 21.69 -0.99
C GLY A 131 -22.09 21.36 -2.13
N VAL A 132 -21.77 20.41 -3.02
CA VAL A 132 -22.63 19.98 -4.12
C VAL A 132 -22.96 18.51 -3.99
N GLU A 133 -24.24 18.22 -3.74
CA GLU A 133 -24.77 16.87 -3.58
C GLU A 133 -25.52 16.41 -4.84
N CYS A 134 -25.28 15.18 -5.26
CA CYS A 134 -26.09 14.48 -6.26
C CYS A 134 -26.67 13.21 -5.66
N ARG A 135 -27.89 12.88 -6.08
CA ARG A 135 -28.52 11.59 -5.81
C ARG A 135 -28.44 10.77 -7.10
N THR A 136 -27.84 9.59 -7.02
CA THR A 136 -27.81 8.59 -8.09
C THR A 136 -28.95 7.59 -7.93
#